data_AF-A0A2V6C7G2-F1
#
_entry.id   AF-A0A2V6C7G2-F1
#
_cell.length_a   1.000
_cell.length_b   1.000
_cell.length_c   1.000
_cell.angle_alpha   90.00
_cell.angle_beta   90.00
_cell.angle_gamma   90.00
#
_symmetry.space_group_name_H-M   'P 1'
#
loop_
_entity.id
_entity.type
_entity.pdbx_description
1 polymer ?
#
loop_
_entity_poly.entity_id
_entity_poly.type
_entity_poly.pdbx_seq_one_letter_code
_entity_poly.pdbx_strand_id
1 'polypeptide(L)'
;MKSRQPVATDARRWTAGDPHFYPPPYVGGYAAAKYRQKTRLWLMYPPKLIKNPVVWEVGHKFNVVTNVRQASVTDEIGVVCLELEGQRSEIKAAIQWLEKLGISVEPVEINVIES
;
A
#
# COMPACT_ATOMS: atom_id res chain seq x y z
N MET A 1 24.17 -43.97 8.47
CA MET A 1 23.96 -42.98 7.39
C MET A 1 22.47 -42.88 7.11
N LYS A 2 21.80 -41.82 7.58
CA LYS A 2 20.39 -41.56 7.21
C LYS A 2 20.38 -40.54 6.07
N SER A 3 19.89 -41.00 4.93
CA SER A 3 19.62 -40.23 3.72
C SER A 3 18.70 -39.06 4.02
N ARG A 4 19.16 -37.83 3.74
CA ARG A 4 18.30 -36.64 3.71
C ARG A 4 17.42 -36.73 2.47
N GLN A 5 16.11 -36.80 2.65
CA GLN A 5 15.17 -36.55 1.56
C GLN A 5 15.14 -35.05 1.24
N PRO A 6 14.94 -34.66 -0.03
CA PRO A 6 14.82 -33.25 -0.38
C PRO A 6 13.51 -32.68 0.17
N VAL A 7 13.59 -31.54 0.85
CA VAL A 7 12.40 -30.77 1.25
C VAL A 7 11.81 -30.19 -0.03
N ALA A 8 10.62 -30.66 -0.39
CA ALA A 8 9.87 -30.14 -1.54
C ALA A 8 9.55 -28.66 -1.32
N THR A 9 10.06 -27.81 -2.21
CA THR A 9 9.64 -26.41 -2.36
C THR A 9 8.22 -26.39 -2.89
N ASP A 10 7.25 -26.21 -2.00
CA ASP A 10 5.86 -25.97 -2.37
C ASP A 10 5.70 -24.52 -2.83
N ALA A 11 5.84 -24.30 -4.13
CA ALA A 11 5.50 -23.07 -4.81
C ALA A 11 3.98 -22.93 -4.89
N ARG A 12 3.34 -22.55 -3.78
CA ARG A 12 1.90 -22.24 -3.79
C ARG A 12 1.64 -20.99 -4.60
N ARG A 13 1.01 -21.20 -5.75
CA ARG A 13 0.37 -20.17 -6.57
C ARG A 13 -0.79 -19.57 -5.77
N TRP A 14 -0.60 -18.35 -5.28
CA TRP A 14 -1.62 -17.60 -4.54
C TRP A 14 -2.87 -17.40 -5.41
N THR A 15 -4.03 -17.88 -4.95
CA THR A 15 -5.32 -17.71 -5.63
C THR A 15 -6.18 -16.68 -4.89
N ALA A 16 -7.02 -15.95 -5.63
CA ALA A 16 -8.04 -15.07 -5.05
C ALA A 16 -8.97 -15.89 -4.13
N GLY A 17 -8.77 -15.78 -2.82
CA GLY A 17 -9.49 -16.57 -1.82
C GLY A 17 -8.65 -17.00 -0.61
N ASP A 18 -7.33 -16.81 -0.64
CA ASP A 18 -6.46 -17.12 0.50
C ASP A 18 -6.74 -16.15 1.68
N PRO A 19 -7.22 -16.63 2.84
CA PRO A 19 -7.67 -15.78 3.96
C PRO A 19 -6.53 -15.00 4.63
N HIS A 20 -5.28 -15.30 4.30
CA HIS A 20 -4.10 -14.56 4.73
C HIS A 20 -3.72 -13.40 3.79
N PHE A 21 -4.31 -13.30 2.58
CA PHE A 21 -3.98 -12.26 1.58
C PHE A 21 -5.12 -11.28 1.26
N TYR A 22 -6.14 -11.23 2.09
CA TYR A 22 -7.11 -10.13 2.08
C TYR A 22 -7.43 -9.81 3.54
N PRO A 23 -7.54 -8.53 3.95
CA PRO A 23 -8.08 -8.27 5.27
C PRO A 23 -9.50 -8.87 5.30
N PRO A 24 -9.84 -9.69 6.32
CA PRO A 24 -11.23 -10.08 6.53
C PRO A 24 -12.10 -8.82 6.59
N PRO A 25 -13.38 -8.89 6.21
CA PRO A 25 -14.28 -7.75 6.35
C PRO A 25 -14.23 -7.30 7.82
N TYR A 26 -13.54 -6.20 8.10
CA TYR A 26 -13.49 -5.58 9.40
C TYR A 26 -14.94 -5.45 9.87
N VAL A 27 -15.20 -5.96 11.08
CA VAL A 27 -16.49 -6.03 11.76
C VAL A 27 -17.35 -4.78 11.43
N GLY A 28 -18.26 -4.92 10.46
CA GLY A 28 -18.93 -3.77 9.82
C GLY A 28 -19.24 -4.02 8.34
N GLY A 29 -20.01 -5.08 8.08
CA GLY A 29 -20.21 -5.68 6.76
C GLY A 29 -20.73 -4.78 5.64
N TYR A 30 -20.51 -5.24 4.40
CA TYR A 30 -21.10 -4.87 3.10
C TYR A 30 -21.29 -3.37 2.70
N ALA A 31 -21.63 -2.45 3.60
CA ALA A 31 -21.80 -1.03 3.34
C ALA A 31 -20.46 -0.27 3.18
N ALA A 32 -19.42 -0.68 3.92
CA ALA A 32 -18.12 -0.01 3.88
C ALA A 32 -17.42 -0.15 2.50
N ALA A 33 -17.66 -1.24 1.76
CA ALA A 33 -17.08 -1.46 0.44
C ALA A 33 -17.61 -0.49 -0.62
N LYS A 34 -18.86 -0.01 -0.48
CA LYS A 34 -19.54 0.83 -1.49
C LYS A 34 -18.95 2.25 -1.61
N TYR A 35 -18.16 2.68 -0.64
CA TYR A 35 -17.59 4.04 -0.56
C TYR A 35 -16.05 4.05 -0.51
N ARG A 36 -15.41 2.93 -0.87
CA ARG A 36 -13.96 2.90 -1.01
C ARG A 36 -13.58 3.47 -2.36
N GLN A 37 -12.72 4.48 -2.34
CA GLN A 37 -12.14 5.05 -3.55
C GLN A 37 -10.66 4.72 -3.61
N LYS A 38 -10.11 4.80 -4.82
CA LYS A 38 -8.67 4.66 -5.07
C LYS A 38 -8.08 6.02 -5.38
N THR A 39 -6.93 6.32 -4.80
CA THR A 39 -6.19 7.55 -5.08
C THR A 39 -4.73 7.18 -5.30
N ARG A 40 -4.17 7.61 -6.43
CA ARG A 40 -2.75 7.43 -6.74
C ARG A 40 -1.98 8.70 -6.41
N LEU A 41 -0.83 8.53 -5.78
CA LEU A 41 0.00 9.59 -5.27
C LEU A 41 1.45 9.32 -5.66
N TRP A 42 2.16 10.36 -6.07
CA TRP A 42 3.62 10.40 -6.04
C TRP A 42 4.07 10.89 -4.67
N LEU A 43 4.92 10.11 -4.03
CA LEU A 43 5.54 10.41 -2.75
C LEU A 43 7.03 10.66 -2.97
N MET A 44 7.51 11.84 -2.60
CA MET A 44 8.93 12.19 -2.62
C MET A 44 9.48 12.20 -1.19
N TYR A 45 10.29 11.19 -0.90
CA TYR A 45 10.94 10.96 0.38
C TYR A 45 12.27 11.71 0.43
N PRO A 46 12.47 12.61 1.41
CA PRO A 46 13.79 13.17 1.69
C PRO A 46 14.73 12.10 2.25
N PRO A 47 16.07 12.28 2.16
CA PRO A 47 17.06 11.29 2.60
C PRO A 47 16.81 10.74 4.01
N LYS A 48 16.40 11.62 4.94
CA LYS A 48 16.15 11.30 6.34
C LYS A 48 14.99 10.31 6.58
N LEU A 49 14.09 10.12 5.61
CA LEU A 49 12.92 9.26 5.72
C LEU A 49 13.02 7.97 4.87
N ILE A 50 14.08 7.81 4.07
CA ILE A 50 14.23 6.67 3.15
C ILE A 50 14.27 5.34 3.92
N LYS A 51 14.86 5.32 5.12
CA LYS A 51 14.96 4.12 5.96
C LYS A 51 13.73 3.90 6.86
N ASN A 52 12.74 4.79 6.83
CA ASN A 52 11.56 4.70 7.68
C ASN A 52 10.48 3.87 6.97
N PRO A 53 9.76 2.99 7.69
CA PRO A 53 8.75 2.11 7.09
C PRO A 53 7.41 2.84 6.86
N VAL A 54 7.43 4.02 6.26
CA VAL A 54 6.27 4.94 6.20
C VAL A 54 5.06 4.29 5.52
N VAL A 55 5.24 3.57 4.42
CA VAL A 55 4.14 2.89 3.71
C VAL A 55 3.45 1.84 4.60
N TRP A 56 4.22 1.14 5.44
CA TRP A 56 3.68 0.21 6.42
C TRP A 56 2.91 0.93 7.52
N GLU A 57 3.46 2.05 8.01
CA GLU A 57 2.80 2.89 9.02
C GLU A 57 1.46 3.44 8.53
N VAL A 58 1.36 3.87 7.26
CA VAL A 58 0.10 4.34 6.66
C VAL A 58 -0.99 3.27 6.77
N GLY A 59 -0.70 2.04 6.35
CA GLY A 59 -1.68 0.94 6.39
C GLY A 59 -2.05 0.49 7.81
N HIS A 60 -1.23 0.81 8.82
CA HIS A 60 -1.51 0.48 10.23
C HIS A 60 -2.20 1.61 10.99
N LYS A 61 -1.94 2.87 10.63
CA LYS A 61 -2.50 4.05 11.30
C LYS A 61 -3.87 4.43 10.75
N PHE A 62 -4.14 4.09 9.49
CA PHE A 62 -5.37 4.45 8.79
C PHE A 62 -6.01 3.19 8.22
N ASN A 63 -7.34 3.17 8.11
CA ASN A 63 -8.07 2.07 7.51
C ASN A 63 -8.04 2.15 5.98
N VAL A 64 -6.82 2.05 5.43
CA VAL A 64 -6.53 2.08 4.00
C VAL A 64 -5.68 0.86 3.62
N VAL A 65 -5.92 0.34 2.42
CA VAL A 65 -5.04 -0.62 1.79
C VAL A 65 -4.04 0.15 0.94
N THR A 66 -2.76 -0.20 1.06
CA THR A 66 -1.67 0.40 0.29
C THR A 66 -1.25 -0.54 -0.83
N ASN A 67 -1.04 -0.01 -2.04
CA ASN A 67 -0.53 -0.75 -3.18
C ASN A 67 0.56 0.06 -3.87
N VAL A 68 1.81 -0.42 -3.80
CA VAL A 68 2.95 0.24 -4.46
C VAL A 68 2.90 -0.08 -5.95
N ARG A 69 2.69 0.94 -6.78
CA ARG A 69 2.64 0.82 -8.25
C ARG A 69 4.03 0.94 -8.87
N GLN A 70 4.87 1.79 -8.28
CA GLN A 70 6.25 2.02 -8.69
C GLN A 70 7.04 2.54 -7.49
N ALA A 71 8.31 2.17 -7.38
CA ALA A 71 9.22 2.75 -6.42
C ALA A 71 10.63 2.84 -7.02
N SER A 72 11.29 3.97 -6.82
CA SER A 72 12.70 4.17 -7.08
C SER A 72 13.32 4.74 -5.81
N VAL A 73 14.39 4.14 -5.32
CA VAL A 73 15.03 4.56 -4.07
C VAL A 73 16.53 4.63 -4.31
N THR A 74 17.11 5.79 -4.01
CA THR A 74 18.55 6.02 -3.92
C THR A 74 18.91 6.44 -2.49
N ASP A 75 20.19 6.72 -2.21
CA ASP A 75 20.60 7.27 -0.91
C ASP A 75 20.16 8.74 -0.71
N GLU A 76 19.79 9.41 -1.80
CA GLU A 76 19.49 10.85 -1.84
C GLU A 76 17.99 11.11 -1.89
N ILE A 77 17.22 10.29 -2.61
CA ILE A 77 15.79 10.49 -2.76
C ILE A 77 15.06 9.15 -2.93
N GLY A 78 13.89 9.05 -2.30
CA GLY A 78 12.93 7.99 -2.59
C GLY A 78 11.74 8.56 -3.36
N VAL A 79 11.36 7.96 -4.48
CA VAL A 79 10.16 8.32 -5.24
C VAL A 79 9.26 7.10 -5.32
N VAL A 80 8.03 7.22 -4.81
CA VAL A 80 7.08 6.10 -4.75
C VAL A 80 5.74 6.50 -5.34
N CYS A 81 5.26 5.77 -6.35
CA CYS A 81 3.87 5.83 -6.79
C CYS A 81 3.04 4.88 -5.91
N LEU A 82 2.23 5.44 -5.01
CA LEU A 82 1.41 4.68 -4.08
C LEU A 82 -0.07 4.84 -4.44
N GLU A 83 -0.77 3.72 -4.60
CA GLU A 83 -2.23 3.69 -4.67
C GLU A 83 -2.78 3.40 -3.27
N LEU A 84 -3.63 4.30 -2.76
CA LEU A 84 -4.37 4.14 -1.52
C LEU A 84 -5.82 3.77 -1.82
N GLU A 85 -6.33 2.73 -1.18
CA GLU A 85 -7.73 2.32 -1.27
C GLU A 85 -8.40 2.32 0.10
N GLY A 86 -9.44 3.12 0.26
CA GLY A 86 -10.14 3.27 1.54
C GLY A 86 -11.26 4.29 1.46
N GLN A 87 -11.86 4.61 2.61
CA GLN A 87 -12.83 5.71 2.67
C GLN A 87 -12.13 7.04 2.39
N ARG A 88 -12.88 8.00 1.80
CA ARG A 88 -12.35 9.32 1.46
C ARG A 88 -11.75 10.06 2.67
N SER A 89 -12.36 9.94 3.84
CA SER A 89 -11.85 10.53 5.09
C SER A 89 -10.50 9.94 5.50
N GLU A 90 -10.37 8.61 5.46
CA GLU A 90 -9.15 7.88 5.79
C GLU A 90 -8.01 8.22 4.83
N ILE A 91 -8.28 8.26 3.52
CA ILE A 91 -7.29 8.67 2.51
C ILE A 91 -6.82 10.10 2.75
N LYS A 92 -7.75 11.03 3.01
CA LYS A 92 -7.40 12.43 3.28
C LYS A 92 -6.55 12.56 4.55
N ALA A 93 -6.89 11.82 5.61
CA ALA A 93 -6.11 11.81 6.85
C ALA A 93 -4.69 11.25 6.62
N ALA A 94 -4.56 10.18 5.84
CA ALA A 94 -3.27 9.59 5.48
C ALA A 94 -2.39 10.57 4.69
N ILE A 95 -2.96 11.26 3.69
CA ILE A 95 -2.24 12.28 2.90
C ILE A 95 -1.71 13.41 3.79
N GLN A 96 -2.58 13.99 4.62
CA GLN A 96 -2.18 15.06 5.54
C GLN A 96 -1.10 14.63 6.52
N TRP A 97 -1.11 13.36 6.94
CA TRP A 97 -0.10 12.83 7.83
C TRP A 97 1.26 12.66 7.11
N LEU A 98 1.25 12.17 5.87
CA LEU A 98 2.47 12.08 5.04
C LEU A 98 3.09 13.48 4.83
N GLU A 99 2.28 14.47 4.49
CA GLU A 99 2.73 15.87 4.33
C GLU A 99 3.34 16.41 5.62
N LYS A 100 2.72 16.13 6.78
CA LYS A 100 3.24 16.54 8.10
C LYS A 100 4.57 15.88 8.46
N LEU A 101 4.85 14.67 7.98
CA LEU A 101 6.17 14.05 8.12
C LEU A 101 7.25 14.74 7.29
N GLY A 102 6.85 15.61 6.35
CA GLY A 102 7.75 16.26 5.40
C GLY A 102 7.99 15.45 4.12
N ILE A 103 7.10 14.51 3.80
CA ILE A 103 7.05 13.85 2.50
C ILE A 103 6.23 14.74 1.57
N SER A 104 6.76 15.06 0.39
CA SER A 104 5.96 15.75 -0.62
C SER A 104 5.03 14.75 -1.31
N VAL A 105 3.76 15.12 -1.41
CA VAL A 105 2.68 14.27 -1.91
C VAL A 105 2.02 14.96 -3.09
N GLU A 106 2.15 14.38 -4.28
CA GLU A 106 1.56 14.91 -5.51
C GLU A 106 0.51 13.93 -6.06
N PRO A 107 -0.73 14.35 -6.34
CA PRO A 107 -1.71 13.49 -6.97
C PRO A 107 -1.24 13.03 -8.35
N VAL A 108 -1.47 11.76 -8.68
CA VAL A 108 -1.33 11.29 -10.06
C VAL A 108 -2.61 11.66 -10.80
N GLU A 109 -2.54 12.58 -11.76
CA GLU A 109 -3.63 12.82 -12.70
C GLU A 109 -3.82 11.57 -13.56
N ILE A 110 -4.84 10.77 -13.22
CA ILE A 110 -5.26 9.66 -14.08
C ILE A 110 -6.27 10.26 -15.05
N ASN A 111 -5.85 10.53 -16.28
CA ASN A 111 -6.78 10.69 -17.38
C ASN A 111 -7.47 9.34 -17.57
N VAL A 112 -8.68 9.23 -17.03
CA VAL A 112 -9.52 8.04 -17.19
C VAL A 112 -10.05 8.05 -18.62
N ILE A 113 -9.36 7.36 -19.54
CA ILE A 113 -9.98 6.91 -20.79
C ILE A 113 -10.61 5.56 -20.44
N GLU A 114 -11.88 5.57 -20.03
CA GLU A 114 -12.70 4.36 -19.99
C GLU A 114 -12.94 3.90 -21.44
N SER A 115 -12.61 2.64 -21.75
CA SER A 115 -13.04 1.92 -22.96
C SER A 115 -14.03 0.84 -22.57
#